data_AF-A0A852FAI7-F1
#
_entry.id   AF-A0A852FAI7-F1
#
_cell.length_a   1.000
_cell.length_b   1.000
_cell.length_c   1.000
_cell.angle_alpha   90.00
_cell.angle_beta   90.00
_cell.angle_gamma   90.00
#
_symmetry.space_group_name_H-M   'P 1'
#
loop_
_entity.id
_entity.type
_entity.pdbx_description
1 polymer ?
#
loop_
_entity_poly.entity_id
_entity_poly.type
_entity_poly.pdbx_seq_one_letter_code
_entity_poly.pdbx_strand_id
1 'polypeptide(L)'
;GEALAWIGHFPPGSLYGQLCQLLAMALGDRDPLATAGLLAESLNVTLRHQLLAIVHTRARKKRKTAAAAAGGNISDQLQDLSLDSKDSQDSQDSQSHLA
;
A
#
# COMPACT_ATOMS: atom_id res chain seq x y z
N GLY A 1 -8.52 -18.59 18.56
CA GLY A 1 -8.78 -17.29 17.91
C GLY A 1 -7.53 -16.61 17.36
N GLU A 2 -6.36 -16.84 17.95
CA GLU A 2 -5.09 -16.15 17.64
C GLU A 2 -4.67 -16.22 16.16
N ALA A 3 -4.82 -17.37 15.50
CA ALA A 3 -4.38 -17.56 14.11
C ALA A 3 -4.97 -16.53 13.13
N LEU A 4 -6.23 -16.12 13.31
CA LEU A 4 -6.90 -15.19 12.40
C LEU A 4 -6.28 -13.79 12.44
N ALA A 5 -5.77 -13.38 13.60
CA ALA A 5 -5.15 -12.07 13.80
C ALA A 5 -3.85 -11.92 13.00
N TRP A 6 -3.07 -13.00 12.88
CA TRP A 6 -1.80 -13.00 12.15
C TRP A 6 -2.00 -12.92 10.64
N ILE A 7 -3.04 -13.60 10.12
CA ILE A 7 -3.34 -13.62 8.68
C ILE A 7 -3.82 -12.22 8.23
N GLY A 8 -4.45 -11.45 9.12
CA GLY A 8 -4.93 -10.09 8.84
C GLY A 8 -3.84 -9.08 8.46
N HIS A 9 -2.56 -9.37 8.70
CA HIS A 9 -1.44 -8.46 8.46
C HIS A 9 -0.77 -8.63 7.07
N PHE A 10 -1.14 -9.66 6.29
CA PHE A 10 -0.52 -9.92 4.99
C PHE A 10 -1.30 -9.25 3.83
N PRO A 11 -0.58 -8.71 2.82
CA PRO A 11 -1.19 -8.03 1.68
C PRO A 11 -2.07 -8.97 0.88
N PRO A 12 -3.08 -8.42 0.19
CA PRO A 12 -4.11 -9.24 -0.41
C PRO A 12 -3.54 -9.86 -1.70
N GLY A 13 -3.51 -11.18 -1.74
CA GLY A 13 -2.99 -12.01 -2.83
C GLY A 13 -3.38 -13.47 -2.59
N SER A 14 -3.26 -14.32 -3.62
CA SER A 14 -3.57 -15.77 -3.54
C SER A 14 -2.89 -16.49 -2.37
N LEU A 15 -1.79 -15.93 -1.86
CA LEU A 15 -1.04 -16.39 -0.69
C LEU A 15 -1.89 -16.44 0.59
N TYR A 16 -2.79 -15.48 0.79
CA TYR A 16 -3.66 -15.44 1.97
C TYR A 16 -4.57 -16.67 2.04
N GLY A 17 -5.16 -17.05 0.91
CA GLY A 17 -6.01 -18.25 0.82
C GLY A 17 -5.22 -19.53 1.12
N GLN A 18 -4.00 -19.63 0.57
CA GLN A 18 -3.11 -20.77 0.80
C GLN A 18 -2.66 -20.88 2.27
N LEU A 19 -2.36 -19.76 2.92
CA LEU A 19 -2.03 -19.70 4.35
C LEU A 19 -3.19 -20.18 5.23
N CYS A 20 -4.41 -19.68 4.96
CA CYS A 20 -5.61 -20.13 5.68
C CYS A 20 -5.84 -21.64 5.51
N GLN A 21 -5.66 -22.17 4.30
CA GLN A 21 -5.78 -23.62 4.04
C GLN A 21 -4.70 -24.43 4.76
N LEU A 22 -3.45 -23.97 4.76
CA LEU A 22 -2.35 -24.64 5.46
C LEU A 22 -2.58 -24.67 6.98
N LEU A 23 -3.06 -23.55 7.55
CA LEU A 23 -3.43 -23.46 8.96
C LEU A 23 -4.62 -24.36 9.29
N ALA A 24 -5.64 -24.42 8.42
CA ALA A 24 -6.79 -25.31 8.59
C ALA A 24 -6.35 -26.79 8.61
N MET A 25 -5.43 -27.17 7.71
CA MET A 25 -4.84 -28.51 7.67
C MET A 25 -4.02 -28.84 8.92
N ALA A 26 -3.25 -27.86 9.44
CA ALA A 26 -2.45 -28.05 10.65
C ALA A 26 -3.30 -28.16 11.92
N LEU A 27 -4.47 -27.51 11.94
CA LEU A 27 -5.39 -27.53 13.08
C LEU A 27 -6.27 -28.79 13.08
N GLY A 28 -6.75 -29.20 11.91
CA GLY A 28 -7.48 -30.45 11.70
C GLY A 28 -8.68 -30.62 12.63
N ASP A 29 -8.94 -31.86 13.04
CA ASP A 29 -10.05 -32.24 13.93
C ASP A 29 -9.89 -31.75 15.37
N ARG A 30 -8.73 -31.21 15.75
CA ARG A 30 -8.50 -30.74 17.13
C ARG A 30 -9.28 -29.46 17.44
N ASP A 31 -9.62 -28.67 16.41
CA ASP A 31 -10.48 -27.49 16.52
C ASP A 31 -11.28 -27.29 15.22
N PRO A 32 -12.40 -28.03 15.05
CA PRO A 32 -13.18 -28.01 13.82
C PRO A 32 -13.84 -26.65 13.55
N LEU A 33 -14.12 -25.87 14.60
CA LEU A 33 -14.74 -24.55 14.47
C LEU A 33 -13.72 -23.54 13.90
N ALA A 34 -12.50 -23.52 14.43
CA ALA A 34 -11.45 -22.68 13.88
C ALA A 34 -11.03 -23.13 12.47
N THR A 35 -10.99 -24.43 12.19
CA THR A 35 -10.75 -24.99 10.85
C THR A 35 -11.81 -24.52 9.84
N ALA A 36 -13.10 -24.59 10.18
CA ALA A 36 -14.18 -24.10 9.32
C ALA A 36 -14.07 -22.59 9.07
N GLY A 37 -13.71 -21.81 10.09
CA GLY A 37 -13.48 -20.37 9.96
C GLY A 37 -12.32 -20.04 9.00
N LEU A 38 -11.20 -20.76 9.12
CA LEU A 38 -10.05 -20.60 8.23
C LEU A 38 -10.39 -20.99 6.78
N LEU A 39 -11.14 -22.07 6.57
CA LEU A 39 -11.59 -22.48 5.24
C LEU A 39 -12.52 -21.43 4.62
N ALA A 40 -13.50 -20.91 5.37
CA ALA A 40 -14.38 -19.85 4.89
C ALA A 40 -13.58 -18.60 4.49
N GLU A 41 -12.61 -18.21 5.32
CA GLU A 41 -11.76 -17.05 5.05
C GLU A 41 -10.81 -17.26 3.86
N SER A 42 -10.40 -18.52 3.58
CA SER A 42 -9.62 -18.87 2.39
C SER A 42 -10.37 -18.68 1.07
N LEU A 43 -11.71 -18.76 1.10
CA LEU A 43 -12.57 -18.55 -0.07
C LEU A 43 -12.94 -17.07 -0.23
N ASN A 44 -12.88 -16.30 0.85
CA ASN A 44 -13.33 -14.91 0.89
C ASN A 44 -12.26 -13.88 0.45
N VAL A 45 -11.14 -14.34 -0.13
CA VAL A 45 -9.99 -13.51 -0.54
C VAL A 45 -10.41 -12.38 -1.47
N THR A 46 -11.31 -12.66 -2.43
CA THR A 46 -11.83 -11.67 -3.38
C THR A 46 -12.66 -10.59 -2.69
N LEU A 47 -13.57 -10.98 -1.79
CA LEU A 47 -14.42 -10.04 -1.06
C LEU A 47 -13.57 -9.15 -0.15
N ARG A 48 -12.58 -9.74 0.54
CA ARG A 48 -11.64 -9.02 1.39
C ARG A 48 -10.82 -7.99 0.61
N HIS A 49 -10.36 -8.36 -0.58
CA HIS A 49 -9.70 -7.45 -1.54
C HIS A 49 -10.58 -6.25 -1.88
N GLN A 50 -11.83 -6.50 -2.29
CA GLN A 50 -12.76 -5.45 -2.68
C GLN A 50 -13.05 -4.50 -1.51
N LEU A 51 -13.30 -5.04 -0.31
CA LEU A 51 -13.53 -4.24 0.88
C LEU A 51 -12.32 -3.37 1.24
N LEU A 52 -11.11 -3.93 1.22
CA LEU A 52 -9.88 -3.18 1.47
C LEU A 52 -9.66 -2.07 0.44
N ALA A 53 -9.90 -2.33 -0.84
CA ALA A 53 -9.81 -1.33 -1.90
C ALA A 53 -10.83 -0.19 -1.70
N ILE A 54 -12.07 -0.51 -1.32
CA ILE A 54 -13.11 0.46 -1.00
C ILE A 54 -12.69 1.31 0.21
N VAL A 55 -12.22 0.69 1.29
CA VAL A 55 -11.76 1.39 2.50
C VAL A 55 -10.58 2.30 2.18
N HIS A 56 -9.58 1.81 1.44
CA HIS A 56 -8.42 2.59 1.02
C HIS A 56 -8.83 3.81 0.19
N THR A 57 -9.74 3.62 -0.77
CA THR A 57 -10.26 4.70 -1.62
C THR A 57 -11.01 5.74 -0.79
N ARG A 58 -11.86 5.30 0.15
CA ARG A 58 -12.58 6.20 1.06
C ARG A 58 -11.64 6.97 1.97
N ALA A 59 -10.63 6.30 2.56
CA ALA A 59 -9.62 6.94 3.40
C ALA A 59 -8.79 7.96 2.61
N ARG A 60 -8.37 7.63 1.39
CA ARG A 60 -7.69 8.57 0.49
C ARG A 60 -8.56 9.77 0.15
N LYS A 61 -9.85 9.57 -0.18
CA LYS A 61 -10.78 10.67 -0.47
C LYS A 61 -10.95 11.60 0.73
N LYS A 62 -11.15 11.04 1.93
CA LYS A 62 -11.25 11.82 3.18
C LYS A 62 -9.97 12.60 3.48
N ARG A 63 -8.79 12.02 3.27
CA ARG A 63 -7.50 12.72 3.42
C ARG A 63 -7.36 13.86 2.42
N LYS A 64 -7.75 13.66 1.16
CA LYS A 64 -7.72 14.72 0.14
C LYS A 64 -8.67 15.87 0.48
N THR A 65 -9.88 15.57 0.95
CA THR A 65 -10.84 16.61 1.38
C THR A 65 -10.35 17.35 2.63
N ALA A 66 -9.73 16.65 3.58
CA ALA A 66 -9.14 17.27 4.76
C ALA A 66 -7.93 18.17 4.39
N ALA A 67 -7.06 17.71 3.50
CA ALA A 67 -5.93 18.52 3.01
C ALA A 67 -6.40 19.76 2.22
N ALA A 68 -7.46 19.63 1.42
CA ALA A 68 -8.07 20.76 0.72
C ALA A 68 -8.71 21.77 1.70
N ALA A 69 -9.34 21.29 2.78
CA ALA A 69 -9.92 22.14 3.83
C ALA A 69 -8.85 22.81 4.72
N ALA A 70 -7.68 22.19 4.89
CA ALA A 70 -6.55 22.72 5.66
C ALA A 70 -5.67 23.71 4.86
N GLY A 71 -6.09 24.13 3.66
CA GLY A 71 -5.43 25.18 2.89
C GLY A 71 -4.18 24.75 2.11
N GLY A 72 -3.92 23.45 1.93
CA GLY A 72 -2.74 23.01 1.17
C GLY A 72 -2.80 21.56 0.73
N ASN A 73 -2.80 21.34 -0.58
CA ASN A 73 -2.46 20.05 -1.16
C ASN A 73 -0.98 19.80 -0.84
N ILE A 74 -0.69 18.86 0.07
CA ILE A 74 0.69 18.50 0.47
C ILE A 74 1.57 18.17 -0.75
N SER A 75 0.95 17.75 -1.87
CA SER A 75 1.60 17.56 -3.17
C SER A 75 2.20 18.84 -3.75
N ASP A 76 1.55 19.99 -3.57
CA ASP A 76 2.04 21.27 -4.10
C ASP A 76 3.20 21.78 -3.23
N GLN A 77 3.14 21.57 -1.91
CA GLN A 77 4.25 21.84 -0.99
C GLN A 77 5.45 20.93 -1.25
N LEU A 78 5.24 19.65 -1.61
CA LEU A 78 6.33 18.74 -1.97
C LEU A 78 6.93 19.06 -3.35
N GLN A 79 6.14 19.60 -4.27
CA GLN A 79 6.64 20.05 -5.57
C GLN A 79 7.50 21.32 -5.44
N ASP A 80 7.13 22.22 -4.53
CA ASP A 80 7.92 23.43 -4.19
C ASP A 80 9.25 23.09 -3.50
N LEU A 81 9.32 21.96 -2.79
CA LEU A 81 10.53 21.44 -2.15
C LEU A 81 11.44 20.62 -3.10
N SER A 82 11.05 20.41 -4.37
CA SER A 82 11.87 19.70 -5.35
C SER A 82 12.98 20.63 -5.87
N LEU A 83 14.15 20.58 -5.24
CA LEU A 83 15.36 21.27 -5.69
C LEU A 83 15.81 20.71 -7.05
N ASP A 84 15.58 21.47 -8.13
CA ASP A 84 16.17 21.20 -9.44
C ASP A 84 17.69 21.28 -9.32
N SER A 85 18.32 20.11 -9.19
CA SER A 85 19.78 20.00 -9.09
C SER A 85 20.38 20.15 -10.47
N LYS A 86 20.44 21.38 -10.97
CA LYS A 86 21.26 21.74 -12.12
C LYS A 86 22.51 22.47 -11.63
N ASP A 87 23.39 21.72 -10.97
CA ASP A 87 24.75 22.19 -10.75
C ASP A 87 25.67 21.67 -11.87
N SER A 88 26.19 22.64 -12.62
CA SER A 88 27.49 22.71 -13.29
C SER A 88 28.02 21.53 -14.12
N GLN A 89 28.09 21.73 -15.45
CA GLN A 89 29.30 21.52 -16.28
C GLN A 89 28.97 21.86 -17.74
N ASP A 90 29.51 22.96 -18.27
CA ASP A 90 30.49 22.81 -19.36
C ASP A 90 31.41 24.02 -19.46
N SER A 91 32.67 23.72 -19.76
CA SER A 91 33.84 24.59 -19.78
C SER A 91 34.24 24.86 -21.23
N GLN A 92 34.90 25.99 -21.45
CA GLN A 92 35.75 26.33 -22.62
C GLN A 92 35.05 26.69 -23.94
N ASP A 93 35.21 27.95 -24.38
CA ASP A 93 36.07 28.23 -25.54
C ASP A 93 36.42 29.72 -25.74
N SER A 94 37.72 29.98 -25.60
CA SER A 94 38.63 30.88 -26.34
C SER A 94 38.10 32.02 -27.25
N GLN A 95 38.43 33.26 -26.84
CA GLN A 95 39.32 34.22 -27.54
C GLN A 95 39.07 34.65 -29.02
N SER A 96 38.74 35.94 -29.23
CA SER A 96 39.18 36.81 -30.37
C SER A 96 38.81 38.28 -30.05
N HIS A 97 39.72 39.19 -29.70
CA HIS A 97 40.66 40.00 -30.52
C HIS A 97 40.01 40.94 -31.57
N LEU A 98 40.42 42.24 -31.50
CA LEU A 98 40.19 43.43 -32.36
C LEU A 98 38.79 44.08 -32.32
N ALA A 99 38.61 45.39 -32.21
CA ALA A 99 39.49 46.56 -32.38
C ALA A 99 39.01 47.73 -31.51
#